data_AF-B9K3E3-F1
#
_entry.id   AF-B9K3E3-F1
#
_cell.length_a   1.000
_cell.length_b   1.000
_cell.length_c   1.000
_cell.angle_alpha   90.00
_cell.angle_beta   90.00
_cell.angle_gamma   90.00
#
_symmetry.space_group_name_H-M   'P 1'
#
loop_
_entity.id
_entity.type
_entity.pdbx_description
1 polymer ?
#
loop_
_entity_poly.entity_id
_entity_poly.type
_entity_poly.pdbx_seq_one_letter_code
_entity_poly.pdbx_strand_id
1 'polypeptide(L)'
;MEATRTKPVAQLFDSATVKEAISEAEALVPGYTYKGFCAKVAGAGCAGYLVSFLGKRVLYYGRTGETHTEYFPGTQPAAKS
;
A
#
# COMPACT_ATOMS: atom_id res chain seq x y z
N MET A 1 -9.48 -11.78 25.66
CA MET A 1 -8.63 -11.81 24.45
C MET A 1 -8.66 -10.42 23.86
N GLU A 2 -7.63 -9.60 24.09
CA GLU A 2 -7.60 -8.23 23.58
C GLU A 2 -7.38 -8.29 22.05
N ALA A 3 -8.39 -7.94 21.26
CA ALA A 3 -8.20 -7.78 19.83
C ALA A 3 -7.23 -6.61 19.62
N THR A 4 -6.00 -6.90 19.20
CA THR A 4 -5.04 -5.84 18.84
C THR A 4 -5.66 -5.01 17.73
N ARG A 5 -6.18 -3.82 18.05
CA ARG A 5 -6.66 -2.87 17.05
C ARG A 5 -5.52 -2.59 16.08
N THR A 6 -5.80 -2.69 14.78
CA THR A 6 -4.94 -2.11 13.76
C THR A 6 -4.74 -0.63 14.08
N LYS A 7 -3.51 -0.13 13.88
CA LYS A 7 -3.22 1.29 14.11
C LYS A 7 -4.23 2.14 13.32
N PRO A 8 -4.75 3.25 13.89
CA PRO A 8 -5.60 4.15 13.13
C PRO A 8 -4.92 4.59 11.85
N VAL A 9 -5.70 4.74 10.77
CA VAL A 9 -5.19 5.30 9.52
C VAL A 9 -4.74 6.74 9.78
N ALA A 10 -3.46 7.03 9.53
CA ALA A 10 -2.90 8.36 9.72
C ALA A 10 -3.61 9.41 8.84
N GLN A 11 -3.50 10.69 9.22
CA GLN A 11 -4.20 11.76 8.50
C GLN A 11 -3.60 12.04 7.12
N LEU A 12 -2.27 11.99 7.01
CA LEU A 12 -1.55 12.29 5.78
C LEU A 12 -1.14 10.99 5.08
N PHE A 13 -1.30 10.97 3.77
CA PHE A 13 -0.87 9.86 2.92
C PHE A 13 0.61 10.00 2.57
N ASP A 14 1.43 9.07 3.07
CA ASP A 14 2.84 8.97 2.75
C ASP A 14 3.08 7.88 1.69
N SER A 15 3.13 8.30 0.42
CA SER A 15 3.37 7.38 -0.69
C SER A 15 4.73 6.69 -0.64
N ALA A 16 5.74 7.29 0.00
CA ALA A 16 7.08 6.70 0.08
C ALA A 16 7.10 5.52 1.05
N THR A 17 6.49 5.70 2.23
CA THR A 17 6.36 4.61 3.21
C THR A 17 5.46 3.48 2.70
N VAL A 18 4.41 3.80 1.92
CA VAL A 18 3.58 2.78 1.25
C VAL A 18 4.42 1.96 0.25
N LYS A 19 5.22 2.61 -0.60
CA LYS A 19 6.12 1.93 -1.54
C LYS A 19 7.14 1.04 -0.84
N GLU A 20 7.72 1.52 0.26
CA GLU A 20 8.65 0.75 1.07
C GLU A 20 7.99 -0.52 1.63
N ALA A 21 6.79 -0.40 2.21
CA ALA A 21 6.04 -1.54 2.74
C ALA A 21 5.70 -2.58 1.66
N ILE A 22 5.41 -2.13 0.44
CA ILE A 22 5.16 -3.01 -0.72
C ILE A 22 6.44 -3.74 -1.10
N SER A 23 7.56 -3.02 -1.23
CA SER A 23 8.85 -3.61 -1.59
C SER A 23 9.30 -4.68 -0.56
N GLU A 24 9.10 -4.42 0.74
CA GLU A 24 9.35 -5.41 1.79
C GLU A 24 8.47 -6.65 1.67
N ALA A 25 7.19 -6.47 1.33
CA ALA A 25 6.25 -7.56 1.13
C ALA A 25 6.60 -8.42 -0.08
N GLU A 26 6.97 -7.78 -1.20
CA GLU A 26 7.40 -8.46 -2.43
C GLU A 26 8.70 -9.23 -2.23
N ALA A 27 9.65 -8.67 -1.48
CA ALA A 27 10.92 -9.31 -1.16
C ALA A 27 10.82 -10.39 -0.07
N LEU A 28 9.67 -10.53 0.60
CA LEU A 28 9.47 -11.43 1.74
C LEU A 28 10.61 -11.30 2.78
N VAL A 29 10.91 -10.07 3.17
CA VAL A 29 12.00 -9.79 4.11
C VAL A 29 11.85 -10.60 5.41
N PRO A 30 12.96 -10.99 6.08
CA PRO A 30 12.89 -11.76 7.32
C PRO A 30 11.97 -11.10 8.35
N GLY A 31 11.02 -11.87 8.91
CA GLY A 31 10.04 -11.37 9.87
C GLY A 31 8.82 -10.67 9.24
N TYR A 32 8.68 -10.69 7.91
CA TYR A 32 7.48 -10.19 7.24
C TYR A 32 6.21 -10.86 7.78
N THR A 33 5.19 -10.05 8.05
CA THR A 33 3.84 -10.51 8.35
C THR A 33 2.83 -9.61 7.66
N TYR A 34 1.73 -10.18 7.18
CA TYR A 34 0.64 -9.40 6.59
C TYR A 34 0.06 -8.37 7.59
N LYS A 35 -0.03 -8.73 8.88
CA LYS A 35 -0.44 -7.81 9.94
C LYS A 35 0.53 -6.62 10.07
N GLY A 36 1.84 -6.88 9.99
CA GLY A 36 2.88 -5.84 10.01
C GLY A 36 2.78 -4.91 8.80
N PHE A 37 2.57 -5.47 7.61
CA PHE A 37 2.28 -4.71 6.40
C PHE A 37 1.05 -3.80 6.58
N CYS A 38 -0.09 -4.36 6.98
CA CYS A 38 -1.31 -3.58 7.23
C CYS A 38 -1.09 -2.46 8.24
N ALA A 39 -0.34 -2.71 9.32
CA ALA A 39 -0.02 -1.70 10.32
C ALA A 39 0.90 -0.60 9.77
N LYS A 40 1.88 -0.95 8.93
CA LYS A 40 2.80 0.01 8.28
C LYS A 40 2.04 0.91 7.31
N VAL A 41 1.26 0.34 6.38
CA VAL A 41 0.50 1.12 5.40
C VAL A 41 -0.60 1.98 6.04
N ALA A 42 -1.31 1.49 7.07
CA ALA A 42 -2.27 2.29 7.81
C ALA A 42 -1.58 3.46 8.55
N GLY A 43 -0.42 3.21 9.15
CA GLY A 43 0.42 4.25 9.76
C GLY A 43 0.94 5.29 8.75
N ALA A 44 1.05 4.91 7.48
CA ALA A 44 1.37 5.79 6.36
C ALA A 44 0.14 6.48 5.74
N GLY A 45 -1.02 6.40 6.38
CA GLY A 45 -2.25 7.06 5.92
C GLY A 45 -2.98 6.36 4.78
N CYS A 46 -2.59 5.14 4.43
CA CYS A 46 -3.33 4.31 3.48
C CYS A 46 -4.66 3.85 4.11
N ALA A 47 -5.76 4.36 3.59
CA ALA A 47 -7.12 4.03 4.03
C ALA A 47 -7.64 2.72 3.44
N GLY A 48 -7.09 2.33 2.28
CA GLY A 48 -7.44 1.08 1.61
C GLY A 48 -6.68 0.91 0.31
N TYR A 49 -6.89 -0.24 -0.32
CA TYR A 49 -6.39 -0.52 -1.66
C TYR A 49 -7.43 -1.26 -2.50
N LEU A 50 -7.35 -1.09 -3.81
CA LEU A 50 -8.16 -1.79 -4.80
C LEU A 50 -7.24 -2.48 -5.80
N VAL A 51 -7.44 -3.79 -5.97
CA VAL A 51 -6.78 -4.57 -7.03
C VAL A 51 -7.71 -4.63 -8.24
N SER A 52 -7.23 -4.15 -9.38
CA SER A 52 -7.94 -4.23 -10.66
C SER A 52 -7.25 -5.25 -11.55
N PHE A 53 -7.80 -6.47 -11.61
CA PHE A 53 -7.21 -7.54 -12.42
C PHE A 53 -7.30 -7.29 -13.93
N LEU A 54 -8.38 -6.67 -14.40
CA LEU A 54 -8.52 -6.28 -15.80
C LEU A 54 -7.66 -5.04 -16.12
N GLY A 55 -7.58 -4.09 -15.18
CA GLY A 55 -6.73 -2.90 -15.30
C GLY A 55 -5.25 -3.15 -14.99
N LYS A 56 -4.85 -4.38 -14.62
CA LYS A 56 -3.48 -4.81 -14.32
C LYS A 56 -2.73 -3.92 -13.32
N ARG A 57 -3.41 -3.48 -12.26
CA ARG A 57 -2.84 -2.55 -11.28
C ARG A 57 -3.46 -2.68 -9.90
N VAL A 58 -2.74 -2.19 -8.90
CA VAL A 58 -3.20 -1.96 -7.54
C VAL A 58 -3.19 -0.47 -7.25
N LEU A 59 -4.28 0.05 -6.70
CA LEU A 59 -4.40 1.43 -6.26
C LEU A 59 -4.44 1.46 -4.73
N TYR A 60 -3.46 2.06 -4.09
CA TYR A 60 -3.48 2.42 -2.68
C TYR A 60 -3.99 3.86 -2.55
N TYR A 61 -4.88 4.14 -1.61
CA TYR A 61 -5.48 5.47 -1.48
C TYR A 61 -5.58 5.99 -0.05
N GLY A 62 -5.42 7.30 0.10
CA GLY A 62 -5.57 8.04 1.33
C GLY A 62 -7.02 8.42 1.64
N ARG A 63 -7.23 9.03 2.81
CA ARG A 63 -8.57 9.45 3.29
C ARG A 63 -9.18 10.57 2.46
N THR A 64 -8.35 11.33 1.77
CA THR A 64 -8.70 12.55 1.03
C THR A 64 -8.47 12.41 -0.47
N GLY A 65 -8.24 11.19 -0.96
CA GLY A 65 -8.15 10.88 -2.38
C GLY A 65 -6.72 10.89 -2.95
N GLU A 66 -5.69 11.00 -2.11
CA GLU A 66 -4.32 10.73 -2.51
C GLU A 66 -4.19 9.29 -3.00
N THR A 67 -3.32 9.05 -3.97
CA THR A 67 -3.16 7.71 -4.53
C THR A 67 -1.70 7.34 -4.77
N HIS A 68 -1.41 6.05 -4.66
CA HIS A 68 -0.21 5.40 -5.17
C HIS A 68 -0.63 4.19 -6.00
N THR A 69 -0.08 4.04 -7.20
CA THR A 69 -0.43 2.93 -8.11
C THR A 69 0.77 2.03 -8.33
N GLU A 70 0.59 0.74 -8.07
CA GLU A 70 1.50 -0.32 -8.52
C GLU A 70 0.92 -0.99 -9.75
N TYR A 71 1.74 -1.19 -10.77
CA TYR A 71 1.34 -1.88 -11.99
C TYR A 71 1.83 -3.32 -11.96
N PHE A 72 1.08 -4.22 -12.59
CA PHE A 72 1.57 -5.59 -12.77
C PHE A 72 2.79 -5.56 -13.71
N PRO A 73 3.69 -6.55 -13.61
CA PRO A 73 4.91 -6.60 -14.43
C PRO A 73 4.61 -6.35 -15.92
N GLY A 74 5.33 -5.40 -16.52
CA GLY A 74 5.20 -5.05 -17.94
C GLY A 74 3.98 -4.21 -18.32
N THR A 75 3.21 -3.68 -17.36
CA THR A 75 1.99 -2.91 -17.63
C THR A 75 2.07 -1.44 -17.20
N GLN A 76 3.26 -0.96 -16.80
CA GLN A 76 3.50 0.45 -16.51
C GLN A 76 3.12 1.30 -17.74
N PRO A 77 2.39 2.42 -17.56
CA PRO A 77 2.16 3.35 -18.63
C PRO A 77 3.48 3.97 -19.08
N ALA A 78 3.56 4.32 -20.37
CA ALA A 78 4.66 5.12 -20.88
C ALA A 78 4.77 6.43 -20.07
N ALA A 79 6.00 6.83 -19.75
CA ALA A 79 6.24 8.13 -19.13
C ALA A 79 5.63 9.22 -20.01
N LYS A 80 4.86 10.12 -19.40
CA LYS A 80 4.32 11.28 -20.12
C LYS A 80 5.45 12.28 -20.36
N SER A 81 5.64 12.65 -21.62
CA SER A 81 6.55 13.71 -22.09
C SER A 81 6.14 15.08 -21.59
#